data_AF-A0A956PM02-F1
#
_entry.id   AF-A0A956PM02-F1
#
_cell.length_a   1.000
_cell.length_b   1.000
_cell.length_c   1.000
_cell.angle_alpha   90.00
_cell.angle_beta   90.00
_cell.angle_gamma   90.00
#
_symmetry.space_group_name_H-M   'P 1'
#
loop_
_entity.id
_entity.type
_entity.pdbx_description
1 polymer ?
#
loop_
_entity_poly.entity_id
_entity_poly.type
_entity_poly.pdbx_seq_one_letter_code
_entity_poly.pdbx_strand_id
1 'polypeptide(L)' 'MKSIHIRNVQPETLAALKRLAEFHHRSLQGELLHILEKAAVLAPPPQFAELQLNFVESGNSRPLGREDIYEDYR' A
#
# COMPACT_ATOMS: atom_id res chain seq x y z
N MET A 1 -2.26 -10.24 12.29
CA MET A 1 -0.80 -10.07 12.42
C MET A 1 -0.19 -10.18 11.03
N LYS A 2 0.69 -9.26 10.63
CA LYS A 2 1.44 -9.37 9.36
C LYS A 2 2.78 -10.05 9.65
N SER A 3 3.20 -10.98 8.79
CA SER A 3 4.46 -11.71 8.96
C SER A 3 5.23 -11.76 7.64
N ILE A 4 6.55 -11.86 7.75
CA ILE A 4 7.46 -12.02 6.62
C ILE A 4 8.25 -13.30 6.86
N HIS A 5 8.31 -14.17 5.86
CA HIS A 5 9.15 -15.37 5.87
C HIS A 5 10.25 -15.21 4.84
N ILE A 6 11.50 -15.21 5.31
CA ILE A 6 12.69 -15.10 4.45
C ILE A 6 13.34 -16.48 4.37
N ARG A 7 13.44 -17.01 3.15
CA ARG A 7 14.12 -18.29 2.86
C ARG A 7 15.53 -18.05 2.32
N ASN A 8 16.34 -19.09 2.31
CA ASN A 8 17.70 -19.08 1.72
C ASN A 8 18.64 -18.03 2.34
N VAL A 9 18.47 -17.74 3.63
CA VAL A 9 19.42 -16.91 4.38
C VAL A 9 20.71 -17.70 4.56
N GLN A 10 21.83 -17.13 4.11
CA GLN A 10 23.12 -17.78 4.27
C GLN A 10 23.43 -17.99 5.76
N PRO A 11 24.01 -19.14 6.17
CA PRO A 11 24.27 -19.43 7.58
C PRO A 11 25.12 -18.35 8.26
N GLU A 12 26.09 -17.80 7.52
CA GLU A 12 26.97 -16.72 7.98
C GLU A 12 26.19 -15.44 8.30
N THR A 13 25.23 -15.08 7.44
CA THR A 13 24.33 -13.93 7.66
C THR A 13 23.48 -14.13 8.91
N LEU A 14 22.90 -15.33 9.08
CA LEU A 14 22.10 -15.64 10.26
C LEU A 14 22.93 -15.55 11.55
N ALA A 15 24.17 -16.05 11.54
CA ALA A 15 25.07 -15.96 12.69
C ALA A 15 25.45 -14.50 13.02
N ALA A 16 25.74 -13.68 12.01
CA ALA A 16 26.03 -12.27 12.20
C ALA A 16 24.83 -11.51 12.80
N LEU A 17 23.61 -11.77 12.30
CA LEU A 17 22.39 -11.16 12.82
C LEU A 17 22.08 -11.57 14.27
N LYS A 18 22.34 -12.83 14.64
CA LYS A 18 22.19 -13.30 16.03
C LYS A 18 23.15 -12.55 16.97
N ARG A 19 24.43 -12.45 16.60
CA ARG A 19 25.42 -11.69 17.39
C ARG A 19 25.03 -10.22 17.53
N LEU A 20 24.51 -9.62 16.47
CA LEU A 20 24.05 -8.23 16.51
C LEU A 20 22.87 -8.05 17.49
N ALA A 21 21.91 -8.98 17.45
CA ALA A 21 20.77 -8.97 18.37
C ALA A 21 21.21 -9.11 19.84
N GLU A 22 22.16 -10.02 20.11
CA GLU A 22 22.77 -10.19 21.44
C GLU A 22 23.46 -8.90 21.92
N PHE A 23 24.25 -8.28 21.04
CA PHE A 23 24.95 -7.02 21.33
C PHE A 23 23.98 -5.87 21.66
N HIS A 24 22.82 -5.81 20.99
CA HIS A 24 21.78 -4.82 21.26
C HIS A 24 20.81 -5.21 22.39
N HIS A 25 21.03 -6.35 23.05
CA HIS A 25 20.14 -6.90 24.08
C HIS A 25 18.68 -7.07 23.61
N ARG A 26 18.52 -7.55 22.37
CA ARG A 26 17.22 -7.76 21.72
C ARG A 26 17.07 -9.20 21.27
N SER A 27 15.82 -9.64 21.07
CA SER A 27 15.57 -10.88 20.35
C SER A 27 15.94 -10.71 18.88
N LEU A 28 16.26 -11.81 18.18
CA LEU A 28 16.55 -11.78 16.74
C LEU A 28 15.39 -11.16 15.94
N GLN A 29 14.15 -11.48 16.33
CA GLN A 29 12.96 -10.90 15.70
C GLN A 29 12.87 -9.40 15.94
N GLY A 30 13.14 -8.93 17.17
CA GLY A 30 13.13 -7.51 17.50
C GLY A 30 14.24 -6.74 16.78
N GLU A 31 15.41 -7.34 16.63
CA GLU A 31 16.52 -6.75 15.88
C GLU A 31 16.18 -6.62 14.39
N LEU A 32 15.63 -7.68 13.79
CA LEU A 32 15.18 -7.65 12.40
C LEU A 32 14.07 -6.61 12.18
N LEU A 33 13.11 -6.50 13.11
CA LEU A 33 12.06 -5.49 13.03
C LEU A 33 12.65 -4.08 13.05
N HIS A 34 13.58 -3.80 13.97
CA HIS A 34 14.25 -2.51 14.06
C HIS A 34 15.06 -2.16 12.80
N ILE A 35 15.75 -3.14 12.21
CA ILE A 35 16.47 -2.96 10.95
C ILE A 35 15.49 -2.62 9.82
N LEU A 36 14.37 -3.34 9.73
CA LEU A 36 13.34 -3.10 8.72
C LEU A 36 12.69 -1.73 8.89
N GLU A 37 12.39 -1.31 10.12
CA GLU A 37 11.83 0.02 10.42
C GLU A 37 12.80 1.13 10.00
N LYS A 38 14.08 1.01 10.33
CA LYS A 38 15.10 1.96 9.89
C LYS A 38 15.24 2.02 8.38
N ALA A 39 15.21 0.87 7.70
CA ALA A 39 15.28 0.81 6.26
C ALA A 39 14.03 1.40 5.59
N ALA A 40 12.85 1.21 6.17
CA ALA A 40 11.59 1.71 5.63
C ALA A 40 11.53 3.23 5.58
N VAL A 41 12.20 3.94 6.50
CA VAL A 41 12.33 5.41 6.46
C VAL A 41 13.01 5.91 5.19
N LEU A 42 13.88 5.09 4.59
CA LEU A 42 14.60 5.42 3.36
C LEU A 42 13.82 5.06 2.10
N ALA A 43 12.69 4.37 2.22
CA ALA A 43 11.87 3.98 1.08
C ALA A 43 11.23 5.22 0.45
N PRO A 44 11.13 5.29 -0.89
CA PRO A 44 10.41 6.37 -1.55
C PRO A 44 8.95 6.40 -1.07
N PRO A 45 8.32 7.59 -1.02
CA PRO A 45 6.93 7.69 -0.60
C PRO A 45 6.05 6.82 -1.53
N PRO A 46 5.00 6.20 -0.98
CA PRO A 46 4.05 5.46 -1.79
C PRO A 46 3.50 6.37 -2.89
N GLN A 47 3.67 5.96 -4.15
CA GLN A 47 2.95 6.54 -5.27
C GLN A 47 1.50 6.07 -5.15
N PHE A 48 0.71 6.78 -4.36
CA PHE A 48 -0.73 6.66 -4.47
C PHE A 48 -1.09 7.26 -5.83
N ALA A 49 -1.55 6.43 -6.76
CA ALA A 49 -2.23 6.95 -7.93
C ALA A 49 -3.39 7.80 -7.41
N GLU A 50 -3.39 9.10 -7.72
CA GLU A 50 -4.52 9.95 -7.42
C GLU A 50 -5.75 9.32 -8.09
N LEU A 51 -6.70 8.88 -7.26
CA LEU A 51 -8.00 8.44 -7.74
C LEU A 51 -8.67 9.65 -8.38
N GLN A 52 -8.64 9.72 -9.72
CA GLN A 52 -9.41 10.70 -10.46
C GLN A 52 -10.89 10.34 -10.36
N LEU A 53 -11.55 10.88 -9.33
CA LEU A 53 -12.99 10.78 -9.16
C LEU A 53 -13.65 11.69 -10.19
N ASN A 54 -14.23 11.07 -11.23
CA ASN A 54 -15.10 11.78 -12.16
C ASN A 54 -16.46 11.99 -11.49
N PHE A 55 -16.71 13.20 -11.00
CA PHE A 55 -18.03 13.60 -10.53
C PHE A 55 -18.89 13.96 -11.75
N VAL A 56 -19.98 13.23 -11.93
CA VAL A 56 -21.01 13.59 -12.91
C VAL A 56 -22.10 14.34 -12.17
N GLU A 57 -22.43 15.54 -12.62
CA GLU A 57 -23.59 16.27 -12.12
C GLU A 57 -24.88 15.56 -12.55
N SER A 58 -25.41 14.67 -11.71
CA SER A 58 -26.75 14.10 -11.89
C SER A 58 -27.78 15.08 -11.35
N GLY A 59 -27.95 16.21 -12.04
CA GLY A 59 -28.69 17.36 -11.54
C GLY A 59 -29.58 18.04 -12.55
N ASN A 60 -30.09 17.33 -13.57
CA ASN A 60 -31.18 17.89 -14.38
C ASN A 60 -32.52 17.63 -13.68
N SER A 61 -32.97 18.62 -12.92
CA SER A 61 -34.30 18.68 -12.28
C SER A 61 -35.43 18.96 -13.28
N ARG A 62 -35.14 19.00 -14.57
CA ARG A 62 -36.17 19.14 -15.60
C ARG A 62 -36.83 17.77 -15.78
N PRO A 63 -38.16 17.65 -15.65
CA PRO A 63 -38.84 16.42 -15.98
C PRO A 63 -38.53 16.07 -17.44
N LEU A 64 -38.07 14.85 -17.70
CA LEU A 64 -37.89 14.36 -19.07
C LEU A 64 -39.26 14.39 -19.76
N GLY A 65 -39.37 15.19 -20.81
CA GLY A 65 -40.49 15.14 -21.74
C GLY A 65 -40.34 13.94 -22.65
N ARG A 66 -41.45 13.47 -23.21
CA ARG A 66 -41.44 12.38 -24.21
C ARG A 66 -40.59 12.75 -25.44
N GLU A 67 -40.58 14.02 -25.80
CA GLU A 67 -39.79 14.66 -26.87
C GLU A 67 -38.27 14.55 -26.63
N ASP A 68 -37.83 14.48 -25.37
CA ASP A 68 -36.41 14.31 -25.02
C ASP A 68 -35.93 12.85 -25.21
N ILE A 69 -36.86 11.91 -25.38
CA ILE A 69 -36.62 10.47 -25.46
C ILE A 69 -36.91 9.93 -26.86
N TYR A 70 -37.91 10.48 -27.53
CA TYR A 70 -38.34 10.06 -28.85
C TYR A 70 -38.21 11.25 -29.81
N GLU A 71 -37.21 11.20 -30.70
CA GLU A 71 -37.19 12.01 -31.91
C GLU A 71 -38.31 11.48 -32.82
N ASP A 72 -39.54 11.92 -32.57
CA ASP A 72 -40.66 11.60 -33.46
C ASP A 72 -40.43 12.35 -34.78
N TYR A 73 -39.99 11.59 -35.78
CA TYR A 73 -39.79 12.03 -37.16
C TYR A 73 -41.11 12.60 -37.72
N ARG A 74 -40.98 13.76 -38.38
CA ARG A 74 -42.02 14.53 -39.09
C ARG A 74 -43.03 13.69 -39.87
#